data_AF-A0A612B8P6-F1
#
_entry.id   AF-A0A612B8P6-F1
#
_cell.length_a   1.000
_cell.length_b   1.000
_cell.length_c   1.000
_cell.angle_alpha   90.00
_cell.angle_beta   90.00
_cell.angle_gamma   90.00
#
_symmetry.space_group_name_H-M   'P 1'
#
loop_
_entity.id
_entity.type
_entity.pdbx_description
1 polymer ?
#
loop_
_entity_poly.entity_id
_entity_poly.type
_entity_poly.pdbx_seq_one_letter_code
_entity_poly.pdbx_strand_id
1 'polypeptide(L)'
;LTKKPINKEIAKVEANLFCKLKKIVAMSHKDKLLLEQMNYKGVIEVADLGVQKVGEVLNGIPIEEVVDKFKDRKNLIFFGYMKRAENHWSIIWFIFFVFLKIRKQNPHTHLWILGLAPRPLLKLIGKCISNVHVAGAVSDPTLAFQKADLSVAPLLYGAGVKIKVLQMLEAGATVVATEVGAEGIESHKKLHIVNKTQFGKKILELLD
;
A
#
# COMPACT_ATOMS: atom_id res chain seq x y z
N LEU A 1 10.32 9.62 -9.89
CA LEU A 1 10.39 10.33 -11.19
C LEU A 1 8.98 10.76 -11.63
N THR A 2 8.60 12.02 -11.39
CA THR A 2 7.30 12.60 -11.76
C THR A 2 7.27 12.97 -13.24
N LYS A 3 6.24 12.52 -13.97
CA LYS A 3 6.06 12.69 -15.44
C LYS A 3 5.70 14.12 -15.91
N LYS A 4 5.97 15.16 -15.14
CA LYS A 4 5.93 16.55 -15.64
C LYS A 4 7.37 17.02 -15.80
N PRO A 5 7.75 17.65 -16.93
CA PRO A 5 9.05 18.30 -17.01
C PRO A 5 9.12 19.31 -15.87
N ILE A 6 10.01 19.05 -14.92
CA ILE A 6 10.34 20.02 -13.87
C ILE A 6 10.81 21.27 -14.61
N ASN A 7 10.26 22.42 -14.22
CA ASN A 7 10.67 23.70 -14.78
C ASN A 7 12.21 23.79 -14.73
N LYS A 8 12.87 24.12 -15.85
CA LYS A 8 14.34 24.13 -15.94
C LYS A 8 14.98 25.00 -14.85
N GLU A 9 14.32 26.09 -14.47
CA GLU A 9 14.77 26.93 -13.35
C GLU A 9 14.70 26.20 -12.01
N ILE A 10 13.63 25.45 -11.75
CA ILE A 10 13.50 24.63 -10.53
C ILE A 10 14.59 23.56 -10.51
N ALA A 11 14.81 22.84 -11.62
CA ALA A 11 15.85 21.82 -11.70
C ALA A 11 17.26 22.39 -11.45
N LYS A 12 17.53 23.60 -11.96
CA LYS A 12 18.80 24.29 -11.74
C LYS A 12 18.98 24.71 -10.27
N VAL A 13 17.94 25.23 -9.64
CA VAL A 13 17.95 25.58 -8.21
C VAL A 13 18.15 24.33 -7.35
N GLU A 14 17.39 23.26 -7.60
CA GLU A 14 17.52 21.97 -6.89
C GLU A 14 18.92 21.38 -7.02
N ALA A 15 19.51 21.37 -8.23
CA ALA A 15 20.86 20.86 -8.44
C ALA A 15 21.92 21.68 -7.69
N ASN A 16 21.77 23.01 -7.63
CA ASN A 16 22.69 23.89 -6.91
C ASN A 16 22.61 23.65 -5.39
N LEU A 17 21.40 23.52 -4.85
CA LEU A 17 21.19 23.17 -3.44
C LEU A 17 21.73 21.79 -3.12
N PHE A 18 21.47 20.80 -3.99
CA PHE A 18 21.92 19.42 -3.85
C PHE A 18 23.43 19.31 -3.67
N CYS A 19 24.21 20.01 -4.51
CA CYS A 19 25.68 20.02 -4.42
C CYS A 19 26.22 20.65 -3.14
N LYS A 20 25.42 21.45 -2.43
CA LYS A 20 25.82 22.12 -1.17
C LYS A 20 25.52 21.30 0.08
N LEU A 21 24.69 20.26 -0.03
CA LEU A 21 24.34 19.41 1.11
C LEU A 21 25.57 18.59 1.51
N LYS A 22 25.92 18.63 2.80
CA LYS A 22 27.02 17.81 3.37
C LYS A 22 26.56 16.40 3.75
N LYS A 23 25.28 16.25 4.05
CA LYS A 23 24.65 14.99 4.48
C LYS A 23 23.23 14.91 3.95
N ILE A 24 22.83 13.72 3.49
CA ILE A 24 21.46 13.36 3.13
C ILE A 24 21.07 12.11 3.90
N VAL A 25 19.88 12.14 4.52
CA VAL A 25 19.25 10.97 5.11
C VAL A 25 18.16 10.49 4.16
N ALA A 26 18.39 9.35 3.53
CA ALA A 26 17.48 8.68 2.63
C ALA A 26 16.47 7.83 3.41
N MET A 27 15.23 7.76 2.92
CA MET A 27 14.17 6.96 3.56
C MET A 27 14.25 5.47 3.21
N SER A 28 15.07 5.10 2.23
CA SER A 28 15.24 3.72 1.79
C SER A 28 16.61 3.48 1.15
N HIS A 29 17.03 2.22 1.13
CA HIS A 29 18.23 1.79 0.39
C HIS A 29 18.16 2.13 -1.11
N LYS A 30 16.97 2.07 -1.71
CA LYS A 30 16.74 2.46 -3.10
C LYS A 30 17.09 3.94 -3.35
N ASP A 31 16.67 4.83 -2.45
CA ASP A 31 16.95 6.27 -2.59
C ASP A 31 18.43 6.57 -2.38
N LYS A 32 19.10 5.85 -1.47
CA LYS A 32 20.56 5.90 -1.33
C LYS A 32 21.27 5.55 -2.65
N LEU A 33 20.90 4.44 -3.29
CA LEU A 33 21.47 4.04 -4.57
C LEU A 33 21.25 5.09 -5.67
N LEU A 34 20.08 5.75 -5.69
CA LEU A 34 19.81 6.82 -6.64
C LEU A 34 20.72 8.04 -6.40
N LEU A 35 20.94 8.42 -5.15
CA LEU A 35 21.85 9.52 -4.77
C LEU A 35 23.30 9.22 -5.16
N GLU A 36 23.73 7.96 -4.99
CA GLU A 36 25.05 7.47 -5.42
C GLU A 36 25.18 7.53 -6.95
N GLN A 37 24.16 7.10 -7.69
CA GLN A 37 24.11 7.20 -9.16
C GLN A 37 24.12 8.66 -9.66
N MET A 38 23.60 9.59 -8.86
CA MET A 38 23.67 11.03 -9.10
C MET A 38 25.04 11.64 -8.73
N ASN A 39 26.02 10.81 -8.34
CA ASN A 39 27.37 11.21 -7.96
C ASN A 39 27.41 12.22 -6.79
N TYR A 40 26.47 12.07 -5.85
CA TYR A 40 26.46 12.87 -4.63
C TYR A 40 27.75 12.67 -3.83
N LYS A 41 28.37 13.77 -3.38
CA LYS A 41 29.69 13.76 -2.73
C LYS A 41 29.66 13.82 -1.20
N GLY A 42 28.49 14.07 -0.62
CA GLY A 42 28.32 14.12 0.83
C GLY A 42 28.05 12.75 1.46
N VAL A 43 27.77 12.75 2.76
CA VAL A 43 27.41 11.54 3.51
C VAL A 43 25.98 11.14 3.20
N ILE A 44 25.75 9.86 2.88
CA ILE A 44 24.40 9.29 2.71
C ILE A 44 24.15 8.28 3.83
N GLU A 45 23.12 8.53 4.61
CA GLU A 45 22.59 7.58 5.60
C GLU A 45 21.21 7.11 5.18
N VAL A 46 20.83 5.89 5.57
CA VAL A 46 19.46 5.42 5.44
C VAL A 46 18.81 5.53 6.81
N ALA A 47 17.67 6.22 6.90
CA ALA A 47 16.91 6.33 8.12
C ALA A 47 16.42 4.95 8.56
N ASP A 48 16.63 4.62 9.83
CA ASP A 48 15.86 3.58 10.48
C ASP A 48 14.44 4.11 10.70
N LEU A 49 13.48 3.51 10.01
CA LEU A 49 12.08 3.91 10.12
C LEU A 49 11.47 3.45 11.44
N GLY A 50 12.10 2.53 12.18
CA GLY A 50 11.55 1.97 13.39
C GLY A 50 10.16 1.35 13.18
N VAL A 51 9.41 1.20 14.27
CA VAL A 51 8.04 0.66 14.24
C VAL A 51 7.07 1.73 13.72
N GLN A 52 6.48 1.46 12.58
CA GLN A 52 5.42 2.25 11.98
C GLN A 52 4.06 1.78 12.49
N LYS A 53 3.61 2.31 13.64
CA LYS A 53 2.24 2.05 14.11
C LYS A 53 1.21 2.76 13.23
N VAL A 54 0.01 2.19 13.14
CA VAL A 54 -1.13 2.92 12.57
C VAL A 54 -1.67 3.89 13.62
N GLY A 55 -2.00 5.11 13.19
CA GLY A 55 -2.63 6.08 14.08
C GLY A 55 -4.12 5.80 14.26
N GLU A 56 -4.65 6.21 15.41
CA GLU A 56 -6.08 6.11 15.69
C GLU A 56 -6.88 7.20 14.98
N VAL A 57 -8.07 6.85 14.50
CA VAL A 57 -9.01 7.81 13.92
C VAL A 57 -10.20 8.00 14.87
N LEU A 58 -10.30 9.22 15.42
CA LEU A 58 -11.47 9.63 16.19
C LEU A 58 -12.74 9.50 15.33
N ASN A 59 -13.78 8.91 15.91
CA ASN A 59 -15.06 8.60 15.24
C ASN A 59 -14.93 7.66 14.02
N GLY A 60 -13.84 6.91 13.92
CA GLY A 60 -13.77 5.76 13.01
C GLY A 60 -14.72 4.65 13.46
N ILE A 61 -15.14 3.80 12.51
CA ILE A 61 -15.89 2.58 12.83
C ILE A 61 -15.01 1.72 13.77
N PRO A 62 -15.54 1.20 14.89
CA PRO A 62 -14.81 0.26 15.74
C PRO A 62 -14.32 -0.92 14.92
N ILE A 63 -13.03 -1.24 15.03
CA ILE A 63 -12.42 -2.27 14.17
C ILE A 63 -13.02 -3.66 14.40
N GLU A 64 -13.50 -3.90 15.61
CA GLU A 64 -14.20 -5.12 16.02
C GLU A 64 -15.44 -5.38 15.16
N GLU A 65 -16.21 -4.34 14.80
CA GLU A 65 -17.40 -4.47 13.94
C GLU A 65 -17.06 -4.91 12.51
N VAL A 66 -15.84 -4.63 12.05
CA VAL A 66 -15.33 -5.09 10.77
C VAL A 66 -14.81 -6.52 10.89
N VAL A 67 -14.00 -6.79 11.91
CA VAL A 67 -13.35 -8.08 12.13
C VAL A 67 -14.35 -9.19 12.49
N ASP A 68 -15.44 -8.89 13.19
CA ASP A 68 -16.49 -9.87 13.47
C ASP A 68 -17.13 -10.42 12.19
N LYS A 69 -17.09 -9.64 11.11
CA LYS A 69 -17.56 -10.05 9.79
C LYS A 69 -16.52 -10.87 9.03
N PHE A 70 -15.39 -11.24 9.62
CA PHE A 70 -14.38 -12.11 8.98
C PHE A 70 -14.64 -13.60 9.22
N LYS A 71 -15.55 -13.96 10.11
CA LYS A 71 -15.84 -15.37 10.45
C LYS A 71 -16.29 -16.17 9.22
N ASP A 72 -15.78 -17.40 9.14
CA ASP A 72 -16.09 -18.44 8.14
C ASP A 72 -15.94 -18.01 6.68
N ARG A 73 -15.01 -17.09 6.40
CA ARG A 73 -14.74 -16.59 5.04
C ARG A 73 -13.28 -16.20 4.88
N LYS A 74 -12.83 -16.06 3.63
CA LYS A 74 -11.50 -15.55 3.31
C LYS A 74 -11.55 -14.03 3.19
N ASN A 75 -10.65 -13.31 3.83
CA ASN A 75 -10.67 -11.85 3.92
C ASN A 75 -9.37 -11.26 3.38
N LEU A 76 -9.51 -10.39 2.39
CA LEU A 76 -8.44 -9.56 1.82
C LEU A 76 -8.61 -8.13 2.35
N ILE A 77 -7.52 -7.52 2.82
CA ILE A 77 -7.53 -6.14 3.31
C ILE A 77 -6.72 -5.24 2.39
N PHE A 78 -7.31 -4.11 2.01
CA PHE A 78 -6.60 -2.97 1.44
C PHE A 78 -6.71 -1.77 2.38
N PHE A 79 -5.58 -1.12 2.66
CA PHE A 79 -5.52 0.06 3.53
C PHE A 79 -4.92 1.28 2.83
N GLY A 80 -5.49 2.46 3.09
CA GLY A 80 -4.81 3.72 2.82
C GLY A 80 -5.72 4.95 2.74
N TYR A 81 -5.13 6.07 2.33
CA TYR A 81 -5.85 7.32 2.11
C TYR A 81 -6.38 7.43 0.67
N MET A 82 -7.68 7.30 0.47
CA MET A 82 -8.32 7.21 -0.86
C MET A 82 -8.42 8.56 -1.60
N LYS A 83 -8.08 9.69 -0.95
CA LYS A 83 -7.90 10.96 -1.67
C LYS A 83 -6.69 10.89 -2.62
N ARG A 84 -5.66 10.13 -2.25
CA ARG A 84 -4.48 9.90 -3.11
C ARG A 84 -4.88 9.07 -4.32
N ALA A 85 -4.55 9.58 -5.52
CA ALA A 85 -4.97 8.98 -6.78
C ALA A 85 -4.42 7.55 -6.93
N GLU A 86 -3.17 7.34 -6.53
CA GLU A 86 -2.49 6.05 -6.55
C GLU A 86 -3.24 4.98 -5.76
N ASN A 87 -3.81 5.32 -4.60
CA ASN A 87 -4.61 4.36 -3.83
C ASN A 87 -5.94 4.09 -4.53
N HIS A 88 -6.66 5.15 -4.90
CA HIS A 88 -8.00 5.06 -5.47
C HIS A 88 -8.05 4.25 -6.77
N TRP A 89 -7.17 4.56 -7.72
CA TRP A 89 -7.17 3.88 -9.01
C TRP A 89 -6.58 2.48 -8.94
N SER A 90 -5.61 2.25 -8.05
CA SER A 90 -5.03 0.91 -7.89
C SER A 90 -6.02 -0.08 -7.26
N ILE A 91 -6.82 0.36 -6.28
CA ILE A 91 -7.85 -0.53 -5.70
C ILE A 91 -8.99 -0.80 -6.68
N ILE A 92 -9.40 0.19 -7.48
CA ILE A 92 -10.38 -0.02 -8.54
C ILE A 92 -9.86 -1.03 -9.56
N TRP A 93 -8.62 -0.87 -10.02
CA TRP A 93 -8.00 -1.85 -10.91
C TRP A 93 -7.98 -3.25 -10.28
N PHE A 94 -7.57 -3.35 -9.01
CA PHE A 94 -7.53 -4.63 -8.30
C PHE A 94 -8.92 -5.28 -8.25
N ILE A 95 -9.96 -4.51 -7.93
CA ILE A 95 -11.34 -5.01 -7.89
C ILE A 95 -11.72 -5.65 -9.24
N PHE A 96 -11.61 -4.89 -10.34
CA PHE A 96 -12.12 -5.34 -11.63
C PHE A 96 -11.26 -6.40 -12.32
N PHE A 97 -9.94 -6.28 -12.24
CA PHE A 97 -9.03 -7.11 -13.03
C PHE A 97 -8.46 -8.31 -12.27
N VAL A 98 -8.54 -8.29 -10.93
CA VAL A 98 -7.95 -9.32 -10.06
C VAL A 98 -9.01 -9.95 -9.16
N PHE A 99 -9.65 -9.17 -8.28
CA PHE A 99 -10.57 -9.67 -7.27
C PHE A 99 -11.78 -10.40 -7.85
N LEU A 100 -12.40 -9.87 -8.91
CA LEU A 100 -13.53 -10.55 -9.56
C LEU A 100 -13.16 -11.94 -10.10
N LYS A 101 -11.91 -12.15 -10.53
CA LYS A 101 -11.43 -13.47 -10.97
C LYS A 101 -11.14 -14.40 -9.79
N ILE A 102 -10.58 -13.86 -8.70
CA ILE A 102 -10.40 -14.61 -7.45
C ILE A 102 -11.76 -15.09 -6.95
N ARG A 103 -12.75 -14.20 -6.87
CA ARG A 103 -14.11 -14.52 -6.42
C ARG A 103 -14.79 -15.58 -7.30
N LYS A 104 -14.50 -15.63 -8.60
CA LYS A 104 -15.03 -16.67 -9.49
C LYS A 104 -14.52 -18.07 -9.09
N GLN A 105 -13.29 -18.18 -8.58
CA GLN A 105 -12.68 -19.44 -8.15
C GLN A 105 -12.94 -19.74 -6.67
N ASN A 106 -12.96 -18.71 -5.83
CA ASN A 106 -13.25 -18.79 -4.40
C ASN A 106 -14.37 -17.79 -4.03
N PRO A 107 -15.65 -18.19 -4.15
CA PRO A 107 -16.80 -17.30 -3.91
C PRO A 107 -16.91 -16.76 -2.49
N HIS A 108 -16.26 -17.40 -1.52
CA HIS A 108 -16.24 -17.00 -0.11
C HIS A 108 -15.11 -16.01 0.22
N THR A 109 -14.45 -15.43 -0.80
CA THR A 109 -13.45 -14.38 -0.60
C THR A 109 -14.10 -13.00 -0.57
N HIS A 110 -13.76 -12.23 0.45
CA HIS A 110 -14.22 -10.87 0.72
C HIS A 110 -13.05 -9.89 0.64
N LEU A 111 -13.27 -8.74 0.01
CA LEU A 111 -12.33 -7.63 -0.03
C LEU A 111 -12.84 -6.50 0.85
N TRP A 112 -12.00 -6.08 1.79
CA TRP A 112 -12.27 -5.00 2.73
C TRP A 112 -11.34 -3.82 2.45
N ILE A 113 -11.92 -2.65 2.27
CA ILE A 113 -11.20 -1.42 1.93
C ILE A 113 -11.31 -0.46 3.09
N LEU A 114 -10.21 -0.34 3.82
CA LEU A 114 -10.06 0.48 5.01
C LEU A 114 -9.32 1.77 4.70
N GLY A 115 -9.72 2.84 5.39
CA GLY A 115 -9.04 4.12 5.40
C GLY A 115 -9.86 5.30 4.88
N LEU A 116 -9.22 6.46 4.89
CA LEU A 116 -9.91 7.75 4.85
C LEU A 116 -10.32 8.18 3.43
N ALA A 117 -11.36 9.00 3.37
CA ALA A 117 -11.83 9.72 2.17
C ALA A 117 -12.08 8.86 0.90
N PRO A 118 -12.81 7.72 0.98
CA PRO A 118 -13.21 6.98 -0.21
C PRO A 118 -14.05 7.87 -1.14
N ARG A 119 -13.64 7.97 -2.40
CA ARG A 119 -14.33 8.79 -3.41
C ARG A 119 -15.70 8.17 -3.77
N PRO A 120 -16.68 8.95 -4.26
CA PRO A 120 -18.02 8.47 -4.56
C PRO A 120 -18.06 7.21 -5.45
N LEU A 121 -17.21 7.14 -6.48
CA LEU A 121 -17.11 5.98 -7.36
C LEU A 121 -16.75 4.69 -6.59
N LEU A 122 -15.78 4.75 -5.67
CA LEU A 122 -15.38 3.57 -4.89
C LEU A 122 -16.50 3.13 -3.94
N LYS A 123 -17.20 4.10 -3.31
CA LYS A 123 -18.37 3.81 -2.48
C LYS A 123 -19.49 3.12 -3.28
N LEU A 124 -19.75 3.59 -4.50
CA LEU A 124 -20.75 2.97 -5.39
C LEU A 124 -20.34 1.53 -5.75
N ILE A 125 -19.07 1.31 -6.10
CA ILE A 125 -18.54 -0.02 -6.39
C ILE A 125 -18.77 -0.97 -5.20
N GLY A 126 -18.49 -0.53 -3.97
CA GLY A 126 -18.73 -1.34 -2.76
C GLY A 126 -20.21 -1.65 -2.48
N LYS A 127 -21.15 -0.87 -3.05
CA LYS A 127 -22.58 -1.17 -2.96
C LYS A 127 -23.05 -2.12 -4.07
N CYS A 128 -22.42 -2.05 -5.25
CA CYS A 128 -22.86 -2.79 -6.43
C CYS A 128 -22.18 -4.15 -6.60
N ILE A 129 -20.97 -4.34 -6.05
CA ILE A 129 -20.20 -5.57 -6.21
C ILE A 129 -20.24 -6.38 -4.92
N SER A 130 -20.86 -7.56 -4.97
CA SER A 130 -20.89 -8.50 -3.85
C SER A 130 -19.48 -8.82 -3.36
N ASN A 131 -19.35 -8.94 -2.04
CA ASN A 131 -18.10 -9.23 -1.33
C ASN A 131 -17.02 -8.15 -1.42
N VAL A 132 -17.33 -6.96 -1.95
CA VAL A 132 -16.47 -5.76 -1.85
C VAL A 132 -17.04 -4.82 -0.80
N HIS A 133 -16.31 -4.61 0.29
CA HIS A 133 -16.73 -3.82 1.43
C HIS A 133 -15.87 -2.57 1.55
N VAL A 134 -16.46 -1.39 1.36
CA VAL A 134 -15.78 -0.11 1.59
C VAL A 134 -16.15 0.35 3.00
N ALA A 135 -15.39 -0.09 4.00
CA ALA A 135 -15.63 0.29 5.39
C ALA A 135 -15.33 1.78 5.62
N GLY A 136 -14.29 2.31 4.96
CA GLY A 136 -13.86 3.68 5.18
C GLY A 136 -13.02 3.82 6.45
N ALA A 137 -13.20 4.92 7.19
CA ALA A 137 -12.42 5.19 8.40
C ALA A 137 -12.74 4.20 9.51
N VAL A 138 -11.71 3.60 10.11
CA VAL A 138 -11.80 2.71 11.28
C VAL A 138 -10.93 3.24 12.42
N SER A 139 -11.25 2.88 13.67
CA SER A 139 -10.53 3.33 14.87
C SER A 139 -9.03 2.98 14.78
N ASP A 140 -8.69 1.70 14.65
CA ASP A 140 -7.34 1.18 14.42
C ASP A 140 -7.42 -0.07 13.52
N PRO A 141 -6.85 -0.07 12.30
CA PRO A 141 -6.93 -1.22 11.41
C PRO A 141 -5.99 -2.39 11.79
N THR A 142 -5.15 -2.25 12.82
CA THR A 142 -4.15 -3.27 13.21
C THR A 142 -4.78 -4.64 13.43
N LEU A 143 -5.92 -4.70 14.14
CA LEU A 143 -6.62 -5.98 14.38
C LEU A 143 -7.11 -6.62 13.07
N ALA A 144 -7.56 -5.81 12.10
CA ALA A 144 -7.96 -6.34 10.80
C ALA A 144 -6.76 -6.90 10.01
N PHE A 145 -5.58 -6.30 10.12
CA PHE A 145 -4.36 -6.85 9.52
C PHE A 145 -3.98 -8.20 10.12
N GLN A 146 -4.14 -8.35 11.44
CA GLN A 146 -3.86 -9.59 12.16
C GLN A 146 -4.84 -10.72 11.85
N LYS A 147 -6.11 -10.38 11.62
CA LYS A 147 -7.22 -11.34 11.49
C LYS A 147 -7.58 -11.68 10.04
N ALA A 148 -7.21 -10.84 9.07
CA ALA A 148 -7.42 -11.14 7.66
C ALA A 148 -6.45 -12.21 7.18
N ASP A 149 -6.86 -12.99 6.17
CA ASP A 149 -6.00 -13.99 5.54
C ASP A 149 -4.82 -13.32 4.83
N LEU A 150 -5.09 -12.23 4.09
CA LEU A 150 -4.07 -11.49 3.34
C LEU A 150 -4.35 -9.99 3.33
N SER A 151 -3.28 -9.22 3.35
CA SER A 151 -3.28 -7.81 3.01
C SER A 151 -2.79 -7.60 1.58
N VAL A 152 -3.37 -6.66 0.85
CA VAL A 152 -3.01 -6.39 -0.55
C VAL A 152 -2.53 -4.94 -0.73
N ALA A 153 -1.44 -4.77 -1.48
CA ALA A 153 -0.90 -3.48 -1.88
C ALA A 153 -0.74 -3.41 -3.42
N PRO A 154 -1.84 -3.34 -4.18
CA PRO A 154 -1.84 -3.47 -5.64
C PRO A 154 -1.43 -2.19 -6.38
N LEU A 155 -0.53 -1.37 -5.81
CA LEU A 155 -0.25 -0.04 -6.36
C LEU A 155 0.33 -0.12 -7.77
N LEU A 156 -0.21 0.68 -8.70
CA LEU A 156 0.20 0.66 -10.10
C LEU A 156 1.21 1.77 -10.44
N TYR A 157 1.25 2.80 -9.60
CA TYR A 157 2.10 3.97 -9.71
C TYR A 157 2.20 4.64 -8.34
N GLY A 158 3.13 5.58 -8.23
CA GLY A 158 3.51 6.23 -6.98
C GLY A 158 5.03 6.19 -6.83
N ALA A 159 5.54 6.88 -5.82
CA ALA A 159 6.95 6.89 -5.45
C ALA A 159 7.09 6.85 -3.93
N GLY A 160 8.29 6.59 -3.43
CA GLY A 160 8.63 6.61 -2.01
C GLY A 160 8.19 5.38 -1.22
N VAL A 161 8.66 5.28 0.03
CA VAL A 161 8.38 4.14 0.90
C VAL A 161 6.89 4.05 1.20
N LYS A 162 6.30 2.86 1.01
CA LYS A 162 4.90 2.61 1.32
C LYS A 162 4.75 2.22 2.79
N ILE A 163 4.78 3.22 3.69
CA ILE A 163 4.64 3.04 5.15
C ILE A 163 3.48 2.10 5.54
N LYS A 164 2.36 2.15 4.80
CA LYS A 164 1.23 1.23 5.03
C LYS A 164 1.58 -0.25 4.90
N VAL A 165 2.52 -0.62 4.05
CA VAL A 165 2.97 -2.01 3.91
C VAL A 165 3.84 -2.40 5.10
N LEU A 166 4.70 -1.51 5.59
CA LEU A 166 5.44 -1.72 6.84
C LEU A 166 4.47 -1.91 8.02
N GLN A 167 3.47 -1.03 8.16
CA GLN A 167 2.38 -1.14 9.15
C GLN A 167 1.69 -2.52 9.11
N MET A 168 1.34 -3.01 7.93
CA MET A 168 0.70 -4.32 7.77
C MET A 168 1.65 -5.47 8.15
N LEU A 169 2.93 -5.39 7.75
CA LEU A 169 3.93 -6.41 8.08
C LEU A 169 4.25 -6.45 9.58
N GLU A 170 4.37 -5.29 10.23
CA GLU A 170 4.58 -5.16 11.68
C GLU A 170 3.40 -5.68 12.49
N ALA A 171 2.17 -5.48 11.99
CA ALA A 171 0.97 -6.11 12.53
C ALA A 171 0.93 -7.64 12.29
N GLY A 172 1.93 -8.21 11.62
CA GLY A 172 2.05 -9.64 11.38
C GLY A 172 1.29 -10.14 10.15
N ALA A 173 0.75 -9.26 9.31
CA ALA A 173 0.00 -9.65 8.13
C ALA A 173 0.90 -10.26 7.06
N THR A 174 0.34 -11.17 6.27
CA THR A 174 0.91 -11.58 4.99
C THR A 174 0.46 -10.60 3.91
N VAL A 175 1.41 -9.95 3.24
CA VAL A 175 1.14 -8.88 2.27
C VAL A 175 1.49 -9.35 0.86
N VAL A 176 0.54 -9.26 -0.07
CA VAL A 176 0.79 -9.38 -1.51
C VAL A 176 0.85 -7.97 -2.11
N ALA A 177 2.00 -7.61 -2.69
CA ALA A 177 2.25 -6.28 -3.20
C ALA A 177 2.73 -6.31 -4.65
N THR A 178 2.44 -5.25 -5.39
CA THR A 178 3.17 -4.99 -6.64
C THR A 178 4.57 -4.51 -6.31
N GLU A 179 5.47 -4.52 -7.30
CA GLU A 179 6.79 -3.90 -7.17
C GLU A 179 6.71 -2.42 -6.71
N VAL A 180 5.70 -1.68 -7.20
CA VAL A 180 5.43 -0.30 -6.78
C VAL A 180 4.86 -0.23 -5.37
N GLY A 181 4.05 -1.22 -4.98
CA GLY A 181 3.48 -1.35 -3.62
C GLY A 181 4.53 -1.68 -2.56
N ALA A 182 5.60 -2.39 -2.96
CA ALA A 182 6.73 -2.77 -2.11
C ALA A 182 7.93 -1.83 -2.23
N GLU A 183 7.79 -0.72 -2.95
CA GLU A 183 8.89 0.22 -3.19
C GLU A 183 9.50 0.74 -1.88
N GLY A 184 10.82 0.63 -1.75
CA GLY A 184 11.58 1.13 -0.61
C GLY A 184 11.43 0.27 0.66
N ILE A 185 10.90 -0.95 0.52
CA ILE A 185 10.74 -1.90 1.62
C ILE A 185 11.72 -3.05 1.41
N GLU A 186 12.40 -3.44 2.49
CA GLU A 186 13.33 -4.55 2.48
C GLU A 186 12.62 -5.89 2.32
N SER A 187 13.37 -6.91 1.90
CA SER A 187 12.81 -8.26 1.77
C SER A 187 12.26 -8.73 3.12
N HIS A 188 11.04 -9.26 3.11
CA HIS A 188 10.39 -9.76 4.31
C HIS A 188 9.68 -11.08 3.99
N LYS A 189 9.78 -12.07 4.89
CA LYS A 189 9.21 -13.43 4.66
C LYS A 189 7.72 -13.41 4.35
N LYS A 190 6.98 -12.48 4.96
CA LYS A 190 5.54 -12.27 4.77
C LYS A 190 5.18 -11.28 3.66
N LEU A 191 6.16 -10.76 2.91
CA LEU A 191 5.95 -9.85 1.80
C LEU A 191 6.15 -10.60 0.47
N HIS A 192 5.07 -10.80 -0.26
CA HIS A 192 5.07 -11.41 -1.58
C HIS A 192 4.98 -10.33 -2.66
N ILE A 193 6.11 -10.02 -3.30
CA ILE A 193 6.19 -9.05 -4.38
C ILE A 193 5.95 -9.76 -5.70
N VAL A 194 4.93 -9.31 -6.44
CA VAL A 194 4.53 -9.92 -7.71
C VAL A 194 4.19 -8.85 -8.74
N ASN A 195 4.38 -9.17 -10.02
CA ASN A 195 3.92 -8.28 -11.08
C ASN A 195 2.37 -8.31 -11.20
N LYS A 196 1.84 -7.39 -12.00
CA LYS A 196 0.38 -7.20 -12.16
C LYS A 196 -0.34 -8.45 -12.69
N THR A 197 0.32 -9.26 -13.52
CA THR A 197 -0.30 -10.44 -14.15
C THR A 197 -0.32 -11.65 -13.21
N GLN A 198 0.64 -11.73 -12.28
CA GLN A 198 0.75 -12.81 -11.29
C GLN A 198 -0.03 -12.54 -10.00
N PHE A 199 -0.48 -11.31 -9.77
CA PHE A 199 -1.10 -10.87 -8.51
C PHE A 199 -2.26 -11.77 -8.05
N GLY A 200 -3.20 -12.07 -8.95
CA GLY A 200 -4.35 -12.92 -8.63
C GLY A 200 -3.96 -14.37 -8.36
N LYS A 201 -3.02 -14.92 -9.14
CA LYS A 201 -2.51 -16.28 -8.97
C LYS A 201 -1.87 -16.45 -7.59
N LYS A 202 -1.01 -15.51 -7.20
CA LYS A 202 -0.34 -15.53 -5.90
C LYS A 202 -1.32 -15.46 -4.74
N ILE A 203 -2.40 -14.68 -4.85
CA ILE A 203 -3.44 -14.66 -3.81
C ILE A 203 -4.11 -16.03 -3.69
N LEU A 204 -4.53 -16.65 -4.80
CA LEU A 204 -5.18 -17.96 -4.76
C LEU A 204 -4.26 -19.01 -4.12
N GLU A 205 -2.99 -19.06 -4.53
CA GLU A 205 -1.96 -19.95 -3.95
C GLU A 205 -1.77 -19.78 -2.43
N LEU A 206 -2.09 -18.60 -1.88
CA LEU A 206 -1.95 -18.31 -0.45
C LEU A 206 -3.26 -18.46 0.33
N LEU A 207 -4.40 -18.57 -0.35
CA LEU A 207 -5.71 -18.76 0.27
C LEU A 207 -6.09 -20.25 0.38
N ASP A 208 -5.50 -21.09 -0.46
CA ASP A 208 -5.57 -22.57 -0.43
C ASP A 208 -4.81 -23.12 0.79
#